data_AF-A0A554XL70-F1
#
_entry.id   AF-A0A554XL70-F1
#
_cell.length_a   1.000
_cell.length_b   1.000
_cell.length_c   1.000
_cell.angle_alpha   90.00
_cell.angle_beta   90.00
_cell.angle_gamma   90.00
#
_symmetry.space_group_name_H-M   'P 1'
#
loop_
_entity.id
_entity.type
_entity.pdbx_description
1 polymer ?
#
loop_
_entity_poly.entity_id
_entity_poly.type
_entity_poly.pdbx_seq_one_letter_code
_entity_poly.pdbx_strand_id
1 'polypeptide(L)'
;MESHKRLHTLTFAVRPADKDGGALRFEGVAYSGGVVPAYGWHGDVVIDLSGLKNADGEELPVLVDHQASVEAIAGKGRIFRFAQPDGTTGLRIEGEVIDATDAGRQIAALLKADFPLQMSVGMNASFREVAEPLVVNGREVRAPDIPNATHSHYGSLQWVGRGF
;
A
#
# COMPACT_ATOMS: atom_id res chain seq x y z
N MET A 1 -8.87 11.70 -24.63
CA MET A 1 -9.52 10.77 -23.69
C MET A 1 -9.09 11.18 -22.30
N GLU A 2 -10.04 11.65 -21.50
CA GLU A 2 -9.76 12.29 -20.21
C GLU A 2 -9.37 11.24 -19.17
N SER A 3 -8.13 11.32 -18.67
CA SER A 3 -7.60 10.42 -17.65
C SER A 3 -8.26 10.74 -16.31
N HIS A 4 -9.25 9.93 -15.92
CA HIS A 4 -9.92 10.07 -14.64
C HIS A 4 -9.06 9.43 -13.55
N LYS A 5 -8.50 10.26 -12.67
CA LYS A 5 -7.85 9.81 -11.44
C LYS A 5 -8.90 9.23 -10.49
N ARG A 6 -8.75 7.96 -10.09
CA ARG A 6 -9.62 7.30 -9.11
C ARG A 6 -8.80 6.77 -7.94
N LEU A 7 -9.40 6.77 -6.74
CA LEU A 7 -8.79 6.26 -5.52
C LEU A 7 -9.17 4.79 -5.32
N HIS A 8 -8.19 3.91 -5.22
CA HIS A 8 -8.41 2.45 -5.09
C HIS A 8 -7.64 1.88 -3.90
N THR A 9 -8.03 0.71 -3.40
CA THR A 9 -7.69 0.22 -2.05
C THR A 9 -7.14 -1.21 -2.09
N LEU A 10 -5.92 -1.43 -1.59
CA LEU A 10 -5.32 -2.75 -1.36
C LEU A 10 -5.24 -3.04 0.14
N THR A 11 -5.20 -4.31 0.55
CA THR A 11 -5.07 -4.70 1.97
C THR A 11 -3.94 -5.72 2.15
N PHE A 12 -3.13 -5.58 3.20
CA PHE A 12 -2.01 -6.47 3.51
C PHE A 12 -1.75 -6.54 5.02
N ALA A 13 -1.09 -7.60 5.47
CA ALA A 13 -0.73 -7.77 6.86
C ALA A 13 0.46 -6.86 7.26
N VAL A 14 0.39 -6.31 8.45
CA VAL A 14 1.51 -5.62 9.11
C VAL A 14 1.84 -6.30 10.42
N ARG A 15 3.09 -6.19 10.85
CA ARG A 15 3.56 -6.75 12.12
C ARG A 15 4.20 -5.67 12.98
N PRO A 16 4.21 -5.85 14.32
CA PRO A 16 5.04 -5.05 15.19
C PRO A 16 6.52 -5.11 14.79
N ALA A 17 7.23 -3.99 14.90
CA ALA A 17 8.68 -3.91 14.83
C ALA A 17 9.28 -3.70 16.23
N ASP A 18 10.57 -3.97 16.41
CA ASP A 18 11.24 -3.97 17.71
C ASP A 18 11.05 -2.67 18.52
N LYS A 19 10.87 -2.84 19.84
CA LYS A 19 10.61 -1.77 20.80
C LYS A 19 11.91 -1.19 21.36
N ASP A 20 12.48 -0.18 20.74
CA ASP A 20 13.47 0.67 21.40
C ASP A 20 12.78 1.77 22.20
N GLY A 21 12.28 1.42 23.40
CA GLY A 21 11.93 2.35 24.49
C GLY A 21 10.96 3.52 24.19
N GLY A 22 10.32 3.55 23.01
CA GLY A 22 9.54 4.66 22.47
C GLY A 22 8.25 4.23 21.76
N ALA A 23 7.79 5.03 20.79
CA ALA A 23 6.55 4.82 20.04
C ALA A 23 6.47 3.39 19.45
N LEU A 24 5.27 2.78 19.46
CA LEU A 24 5.08 1.43 18.96
C LEU A 24 5.25 1.41 17.45
N ARG A 25 6.24 0.66 16.96
CA ARG A 25 6.55 0.59 15.52
C ARG A 25 5.86 -0.58 14.85
N PHE A 26 5.61 -0.43 13.55
CA PHE A 26 5.10 -1.48 12.68
C PHE A 26 5.85 -1.48 11.35
N GLU A 27 5.86 -2.63 10.70
CA GLU A 27 6.39 -2.80 9.34
C GLU A 27 5.62 -3.87 8.57
N GLY A 28 5.76 -3.86 7.24
CA GLY A 28 5.19 -4.88 6.39
C GLY A 28 5.51 -4.72 4.90
N VAL A 29 5.11 -5.72 4.12
CA VAL A 29 5.10 -5.64 2.66
C VAL A 29 3.75 -5.08 2.22
N ALA A 30 3.75 -3.87 1.70
CA ALA A 30 2.55 -3.22 1.21
C ALA A 30 2.09 -3.79 -0.14
N TYR A 31 3.05 -4.19 -0.97
CA TYR A 31 2.77 -4.80 -2.26
C TYR A 31 4.01 -5.58 -2.74
N SER A 32 3.82 -6.84 -3.12
CA SER A 32 4.92 -7.69 -3.56
C SER A 32 5.43 -7.35 -4.96
N GLY A 33 4.69 -6.55 -5.74
CA GLY A 33 5.05 -6.24 -7.13
C GLY A 33 4.41 -7.17 -8.18
N GLY A 34 3.56 -8.12 -7.78
CA GLY A 34 2.87 -9.07 -8.65
C GLY A 34 1.43 -8.68 -9.01
N VAL A 35 0.70 -9.56 -9.68
CA VAL A 35 -0.70 -9.31 -10.02
C VAL A 35 -1.56 -9.25 -8.75
N VAL A 36 -2.39 -8.21 -8.66
CA VAL A 36 -3.48 -8.09 -7.69
C VAL A 36 -4.74 -8.63 -8.35
N PRO A 37 -5.31 -9.75 -7.87
CA PRO A 37 -6.50 -10.32 -8.47
C PRO A 37 -7.76 -9.53 -8.09
N ALA A 38 -8.76 -9.53 -8.97
CA ALA A 38 -10.11 -9.05 -8.70
C ALA A 38 -10.19 -7.64 -8.06
N TYR A 39 -9.43 -6.69 -8.61
CA TYR A 39 -9.37 -5.31 -8.15
C TYR A 39 -10.60 -4.48 -8.57
N GLY A 40 -11.74 -4.81 -7.98
CA GLY A 40 -13.03 -4.23 -8.31
C GLY A 40 -13.40 -4.47 -9.78
N TRP A 41 -13.91 -3.45 -10.46
CA TRP A 41 -14.32 -3.55 -11.86
C TRP A 41 -13.17 -3.64 -12.87
N HIS A 42 -11.92 -3.46 -12.44
CA HIS A 42 -10.74 -3.53 -13.31
C HIS A 42 -10.21 -4.96 -13.49
N GLY A 43 -10.82 -5.94 -12.81
CA GLY A 43 -10.31 -7.32 -12.82
C GLY A 43 -8.92 -7.38 -12.22
N ASP A 44 -8.06 -8.20 -12.82
CA ASP A 44 -6.69 -8.36 -12.36
C ASP A 44 -5.85 -7.15 -12.79
N VAL A 45 -5.00 -6.64 -11.89
CA VAL A 45 -4.18 -5.45 -12.14
C VAL A 45 -2.74 -5.66 -11.69
N VAL A 46 -1.80 -4.98 -12.35
CA VAL A 46 -0.41 -4.87 -11.86
C VAL A 46 -0.08 -3.40 -11.67
N ILE A 47 0.45 -3.07 -10.50
CA ILE A 47 0.93 -1.72 -10.20
C ILE A 47 2.37 -1.60 -10.64
N ASP A 48 2.67 -0.66 -11.53
CA ASP A 48 4.02 -0.33 -11.93
C ASP A 48 4.66 0.63 -10.91
N LEU A 49 5.65 0.14 -10.17
CA LEU A 49 6.33 0.90 -9.13
C LEU A 49 7.30 1.93 -9.68
N SER A 50 7.69 1.87 -10.95
CA SER A 50 8.60 2.86 -11.55
C SER A 50 7.98 4.26 -11.61
N GLY A 51 6.66 4.35 -11.81
CA GLY A 51 5.90 5.60 -11.86
C GLY A 51 5.54 6.21 -10.50
N LEU A 52 5.97 5.59 -9.40
CA LEU A 52 5.59 5.98 -8.04
C LEU A 52 6.38 7.19 -7.52
N LYS A 53 5.72 8.23 -7.01
CA LYS A 53 6.41 9.51 -6.72
C LYS A 53 6.98 9.69 -5.32
N ASN A 54 6.42 9.00 -4.34
CA ASN A 54 6.73 9.20 -2.90
C ASN A 54 7.29 7.92 -2.26
N ALA A 55 7.66 6.92 -3.07
CA ALA A 55 8.17 5.63 -2.59
C ALA A 55 9.65 5.68 -2.14
N ASP A 56 10.08 6.88 -1.75
CA ASP A 56 11.42 7.22 -1.31
C ASP A 56 11.36 7.83 0.12
N GLY A 57 10.36 7.41 0.90
CA GLY A 57 10.28 7.67 2.34
C GLY A 57 9.56 8.95 2.75
N GLU A 58 8.64 9.50 1.92
CA GLU A 58 7.77 10.58 2.36
C GLU A 58 6.92 10.13 3.57
N GLU A 59 6.83 10.99 4.59
CA GLU A 59 6.03 10.71 5.78
C GLU A 59 4.58 11.02 5.52
N LEU A 60 3.74 10.05 5.83
CA LEU A 60 2.32 10.08 5.60
C LEU A 60 1.66 9.70 6.93
N PRO A 61 0.49 10.24 7.31
CA PRO A 61 -0.15 9.77 8.54
C PRO A 61 -0.50 8.26 8.48
N VAL A 62 -1.22 7.70 9.44
CA VAL A 62 -1.86 6.36 9.36
C VAL A 62 -3.24 6.57 9.95
N LEU A 63 -4.32 6.23 9.24
CA LEU A 63 -5.70 6.49 9.71
C LEU A 63 -6.35 5.18 10.12
N VAL A 64 -7.47 5.21 10.85
CA VAL A 64 -8.41 4.08 10.98
C VAL A 64 -9.59 4.27 10.03
N ASP A 65 -10.19 3.18 9.56
CA ASP A 65 -11.45 3.16 8.80
C ASP A 65 -11.53 4.09 7.57
N HIS A 66 -10.40 4.46 7.00
CA HIS A 66 -10.31 5.40 5.87
C HIS A 66 -10.88 6.80 6.16
N GLN A 67 -11.06 7.15 7.43
CA GLN A 67 -11.69 8.40 7.83
C GLN A 67 -10.67 9.55 7.77
N ALA A 68 -10.87 10.50 6.87
CA ALA A 68 -10.03 11.68 6.70
C ALA A 68 -10.30 12.76 7.77
N SER A 69 -10.07 12.42 9.04
CA SER A 69 -10.18 13.34 10.18
C SER A 69 -8.98 13.21 11.12
N VAL A 70 -8.76 14.23 11.96
CA VAL A 70 -7.64 14.26 12.91
C VAL A 70 -7.78 13.15 13.96
N GLU A 71 -9.00 12.88 14.38
CA GLU A 71 -9.35 11.86 15.39
C GLU A 71 -9.03 10.44 14.90
N ALA A 72 -9.11 10.23 13.58
CA ALA A 72 -8.84 8.95 12.96
C ALA A 72 -7.34 8.66 12.79
N ILE A 73 -6.44 9.60 13.09
CA ILE A 73 -4.99 9.40 12.96
C ILE A 73 -4.52 8.40 14.02
N ALA A 74 -4.13 7.20 13.60
CA ALA A 74 -3.47 6.19 14.43
C ALA A 74 -1.95 6.38 14.53
N GLY A 75 -1.33 7.03 13.56
CA GLY A 75 0.13 7.12 13.52
C GLY A 75 0.68 7.84 12.30
N LYS A 76 1.91 7.48 11.93
CA LYS A 76 2.57 7.91 10.70
C LYS A 76 3.41 6.78 10.11
N GLY A 77 3.57 6.76 8.80
CA GLY A 77 4.30 5.74 8.07
C GLY A 77 5.02 6.29 6.85
N ARG A 78 5.92 5.47 6.32
CA ARG A 78 6.74 5.75 5.14
C ARG A 78 6.75 4.51 4.26
N ILE A 79 6.70 4.71 2.95
CA ILE A 79 6.79 3.62 1.98
C ILE A 79 8.10 3.66 1.21
N PHE A 80 8.61 2.48 0.88
CA PHE A 80 9.87 2.32 0.18
C PHE A 80 9.74 1.24 -0.87
N ARG A 81 10.31 1.49 -2.05
CA ARG A 81 10.65 0.39 -2.95
C ARG A 81 11.72 -0.48 -2.31
N PHE A 82 11.64 -1.78 -2.52
CA PHE A 82 12.70 -2.70 -2.13
C PHE A 82 12.92 -3.75 -3.22
N ALA A 83 14.17 -4.21 -3.35
CA ALA A 83 14.52 -5.34 -4.19
C ALA A 83 14.25 -6.65 -3.41
N GLN A 84 13.58 -7.58 -4.06
CA GLN A 84 13.35 -8.93 -3.56
C GLN A 84 14.54 -9.84 -3.85
N PRO A 85 14.65 -11.01 -3.17
CA PRO A 85 15.74 -11.96 -3.41
C PRO A 85 15.86 -12.44 -4.87
N ASP A 86 14.75 -12.45 -5.61
CA ASP A 86 14.68 -12.82 -7.02
C ASP A 86 14.99 -11.65 -7.99
N GLY A 87 15.39 -10.49 -7.47
CA GLY A 87 15.68 -9.29 -8.25
C GLY A 87 14.45 -8.46 -8.65
N THR A 88 13.24 -8.89 -8.29
CA THR A 88 12.01 -8.13 -8.58
C THR A 88 11.82 -6.98 -7.59
N THR A 89 10.99 -6.00 -7.94
CA THR A 89 10.72 -4.84 -7.07
C THR A 89 9.40 -5.00 -6.32
N GLY A 90 9.40 -4.70 -5.02
CA GLY A 90 8.21 -4.61 -4.18
C GLY A 90 8.11 -3.25 -3.49
N LEU A 91 7.04 -3.06 -2.74
CA LEU A 91 6.79 -1.91 -1.87
C LEU A 91 6.67 -2.38 -0.42
N ARG A 92 7.50 -1.83 0.46
CA ARG A 92 7.43 -2.03 1.91
C ARG A 92 6.92 -0.77 2.60
N ILE A 93 6.45 -0.94 3.81
CA ILE A 93 6.04 0.15 4.69
C ILE A 93 6.63 -0.05 6.07
N GLU A 94 7.02 1.05 6.70
CA GLU A 94 7.39 1.12 8.11
C GLU A 94 6.72 2.35 8.73
N GLY A 95 6.48 2.32 10.04
CA GLY A 95 5.87 3.45 10.71
C GLY A 95 5.80 3.29 12.22
N GLU A 96 5.15 4.25 12.84
CA GLU A 96 4.89 4.29 14.27
C GLU A 96 3.43 4.67 14.56
N VAL A 97 2.88 4.01 15.57
CA VAL A 97 1.60 4.33 16.17
C VAL A 97 1.84 5.37 17.27
N ILE A 98 1.03 6.43 17.28
CA ILE A 98 1.13 7.52 18.26
C ILE A 98 0.11 7.32 19.38
N ASP A 99 0.36 7.86 20.57
CA ASP A 99 -0.57 7.83 21.70
C ASP A 99 -1.37 9.13 21.85
N ALA A 100 -1.17 10.10 20.95
CA ALA A 100 -1.83 11.40 20.97
C ALA A 100 -3.33 11.35 20.64
N THR A 101 -3.81 10.25 20.05
CA THR A 101 -5.22 10.05 19.64
C THR A 101 -5.80 8.78 20.24
N ASP A 102 -7.13 8.70 20.32
CA ASP A 102 -7.82 7.45 20.72
C ASP A 102 -7.57 6.32 19.72
N ALA A 103 -7.60 6.63 18.42
CA ALA A 103 -7.32 5.67 17.35
C ALA A 103 -5.92 5.05 17.52
N GLY A 104 -4.90 5.86 17.76
CA GLY A 104 -3.53 5.36 17.95
C GLY A 104 -3.40 4.51 19.21
N ARG A 105 -4.03 4.91 20.33
CA ARG A 105 -4.06 4.09 21.55
C ARG A 105 -4.74 2.73 21.34
N GLN A 106 -5.85 2.68 20.59
CA GLN A 106 -6.57 1.44 20.29
C GLN A 106 -5.74 0.49 19.42
N ILE A 107 -5.18 0.99 18.31
CA ILE A 107 -4.30 0.20 17.45
C ILE A 107 -3.08 -0.31 18.22
N ALA A 108 -2.49 0.54 19.06
CA ALA A 108 -1.35 0.14 19.87
C ALA A 108 -1.70 -1.00 20.84
N ALA A 109 -2.91 -1.01 21.40
CA ALA A 109 -3.39 -2.11 22.25
C ALA A 109 -3.59 -3.41 21.46
N LEU A 110 -4.18 -3.33 20.26
CA LEU A 110 -4.41 -4.49 19.39
C LEU A 110 -3.09 -5.12 18.92
N LEU A 111 -2.13 -4.31 18.48
CA LEU A 111 -0.80 -4.77 18.10
C LEU A 111 -0.05 -5.41 19.28
N LYS A 112 -0.16 -4.84 20.49
CA LYS A 112 0.45 -5.42 21.71
C LYS A 112 -0.20 -6.75 22.14
N ALA A 113 -1.44 -6.98 21.72
CA ALA A 113 -2.18 -8.21 21.97
C ALA A 113 -2.01 -9.26 20.85
N ASP A 114 -1.07 -9.03 19.92
CA ASP A 114 -0.84 -9.87 18.73
C ASP A 114 -2.11 -10.08 17.88
N PHE A 115 -3.02 -9.10 17.88
CA PHE A 115 -4.22 -9.16 17.05
C PHE A 115 -3.83 -9.02 15.56
N PRO A 116 -4.38 -9.85 14.66
CA PRO A 116 -3.99 -9.86 13.25
C PRO A 116 -4.62 -8.68 12.49
N LEU A 117 -4.02 -7.51 12.63
CA LEU A 117 -4.48 -6.33 11.90
C LEU A 117 -4.04 -6.36 10.44
N GLN A 118 -4.88 -5.79 9.59
CA GLN A 118 -4.61 -5.65 8.17
C GLN A 118 -4.59 -4.18 7.83
N MET A 119 -3.52 -3.71 7.18
CA MET A 119 -3.45 -2.34 6.72
C MET A 119 -3.89 -2.24 5.28
N SER A 120 -4.57 -1.15 4.99
CA SER A 120 -4.97 -0.84 3.64
C SER A 120 -4.17 0.31 3.01
N VAL A 121 -3.94 0.27 1.70
CA VAL A 121 -3.29 1.37 0.96
C VAL A 121 -4.22 1.92 -0.10
N GLY A 122 -4.47 3.22 0.00
CA GLY A 122 -5.11 4.04 -1.02
C GLY A 122 -4.11 4.43 -2.12
N MET A 123 -4.49 4.25 -3.39
CA MET A 123 -3.66 4.65 -4.53
C MET A 123 -4.45 5.55 -5.47
N ASN A 124 -3.83 6.67 -5.87
CA ASN A 124 -4.33 7.51 -6.97
C ASN A 124 -3.54 7.16 -8.23
N ALA A 125 -4.20 6.53 -9.20
CA ALA A 125 -3.52 5.91 -10.33
C ALA A 125 -4.27 6.13 -11.66
N SER A 126 -3.52 6.23 -12.76
CA SER A 126 -4.07 6.31 -14.13
C SER A 126 -3.89 4.99 -14.85
N PHE A 127 -4.97 4.44 -15.35
CA PHE A 127 -5.15 3.07 -15.82
C PHE A 127 -4.85 2.98 -17.36
N ARG A 128 -3.92 2.12 -17.86
CA ARG A 128 -3.74 1.74 -19.31
C ARG A 128 -3.80 0.23 -19.63
N GLU A 129 -4.78 -0.25 -20.42
CA GLU A 129 -4.95 -1.66 -20.85
C GLU A 129 -3.72 -2.25 -21.53
N VAL A 130 -3.50 -3.55 -21.35
CA VAL A 130 -2.38 -4.25 -21.99
C VAL A 130 -2.82 -5.60 -22.55
N ALA A 131 -2.66 -5.75 -23.87
CA ALA A 131 -2.97 -6.98 -24.60
C ALA A 131 -1.74 -7.89 -24.83
N GLU A 132 -0.54 -7.33 -24.71
CA GLU A 132 0.72 -8.02 -24.95
C GLU A 132 1.47 -8.28 -23.64
N PRO A 133 2.31 -9.34 -23.57
CA PRO A 133 3.21 -9.53 -22.44
C PRO A 133 4.08 -8.30 -22.19
N LEU A 134 4.29 -7.97 -20.92
CA LEU A 134 5.07 -6.82 -20.50
C LEU A 134 5.93 -7.18 -19.28
N VAL A 135 7.03 -6.45 -19.09
CA VAL A 135 7.84 -6.57 -17.87
C VAL A 135 7.55 -5.40 -16.94
N VAL A 136 7.00 -5.67 -15.76
CA VAL A 136 6.73 -4.68 -14.71
C VAL A 136 7.29 -5.17 -13.39
N ASN A 137 7.96 -4.28 -12.65
CA ASN A 137 8.62 -4.59 -11.39
C ASN A 137 9.63 -5.76 -11.49
N GLY A 138 10.21 -5.99 -12.67
CA GLY A 138 11.10 -7.13 -12.93
C GLY A 138 10.39 -8.47 -13.16
N ARG A 139 9.05 -8.48 -13.29
CA ARG A 139 8.26 -9.68 -13.59
C ARG A 139 7.68 -9.61 -15.00
N GLU A 140 7.75 -10.72 -15.72
CA GLU A 140 6.93 -10.88 -16.93
C GLU A 140 5.47 -11.06 -16.51
N VAL A 141 4.59 -10.29 -17.14
CA VAL A 141 3.15 -10.27 -16.87
C VAL A 141 2.45 -10.51 -18.21
N ARG A 142 1.59 -11.53 -18.30
CA ARG A 142 0.91 -11.92 -19.55
C ARG A 142 -0.59 -11.64 -19.47
N ALA A 143 -1.17 -11.21 -20.58
CA ALA A 143 -2.62 -10.96 -20.70
C ALA A 143 -3.55 -12.14 -20.34
N PRO A 144 -3.18 -13.44 -20.46
CA PRO A 144 -4.00 -14.55 -19.97
C PRO A 144 -4.01 -14.67 -18.44
N ASP A 145 -2.93 -14.23 -17.77
CA ASP A 145 -2.82 -14.16 -16.30
C ASP A 145 -3.56 -12.92 -15.76
N ILE A 146 -4.15 -12.14 -16.66
CA ILE A 146 -4.95 -10.96 -16.37
C ILE A 146 -6.23 -11.00 -17.23
N PRO A 147 -7.18 -11.93 -16.99
CA PRO A 147 -8.42 -11.97 -17.75
C PRO A 147 -9.17 -10.64 -17.55
N ASN A 148 -9.37 -9.88 -18.64
CA ASN A 148 -9.88 -8.49 -18.65
C ASN A 148 -8.87 -7.41 -18.19
N ALA A 149 -7.58 -7.61 -18.50
CA ALA A 149 -6.45 -6.73 -18.17
C ALA A 149 -6.65 -5.25 -18.43
N THR A 150 -7.23 -4.61 -17.42
CA THR A 150 -7.26 -3.19 -17.29
C THR A 150 -6.19 -2.84 -16.22
N HIS A 151 -4.91 -2.86 -16.64
CA HIS A 151 -4.07 -1.65 -16.69
C HIS A 151 -2.63 -1.69 -16.08
N SER A 152 -1.70 -0.85 -16.58
CA SER A 152 -0.44 -0.38 -15.90
C SER A 152 -0.55 1.09 -15.45
N HIS A 153 0.19 1.49 -14.40
CA HIS A 153 0.00 2.77 -13.71
C HIS A 153 1.24 3.67 -13.57
N TYR A 154 1.03 4.96 -13.86
CA TYR A 154 1.82 6.09 -13.37
C TYR A 154 0.94 6.86 -12.37
N GLY A 155 1.45 7.22 -11.19
CA GLY A 155 0.59 7.86 -10.18
C GLY A 155 1.31 8.23 -8.89
N SER A 156 1.09 9.47 -8.45
CA SER A 156 1.42 9.93 -7.11
C SER A 156 0.67 9.07 -6.09
N LEU A 157 1.39 8.28 -5.29
CA LEU A 157 0.83 7.69 -4.08
C LEU A 157 0.61 8.89 -3.13
N GLN A 158 -0.63 9.36 -3.06
CA GLN A 158 -1.06 9.97 -1.82
C GLN A 158 -1.52 8.80 -0.98
N TRP A 159 -0.76 8.50 0.06
CA TRP A 159 -1.39 7.91 1.21
C TRP A 159 -2.55 8.84 1.58
N VAL A 160 -3.74 8.27 1.57
CA VAL A 160 -4.96 8.88 2.10
C VAL A 160 -5.34 7.83 3.10
N GLY A 161 -4.92 7.97 4.36
CA GLY A 161 -4.87 6.85 5.29
C GLY A 161 -6.03 5.90 5.19
N ARG A 162 -5.67 4.64 5.00
CA ARG A 162 -6.57 3.55 4.79
C ARG A 162 -6.17 2.53 5.85
N GLY A 163 -7.06 2.31 6.82
CA GLY A 163 -6.62 1.94 8.16
C GLY A 163 -6.23 0.50 8.39
N PHE A 164 -6.01 0.22 9.67
CA PHE A 164 -6.02 -1.12 10.25
C PHE A 164 -7.43 -1.73 10.24
#